data_AF-A0A6V8D4V9-F1
#
_entry.id   AF-A0A6V8D4V9-F1
#
_cell.length_a   1.000
_cell.length_b   1.000
_cell.length_c   1.000
_cell.angle_alpha   90.00
_cell.angle_beta   90.00
_cell.angle_gamma   90.00
#
_symmetry.space_group_name_H-M   'P 1'
#
loop_
_entity.id
_entity.type
_entity.pdbx_description
1 polymer ?
#
loop_
_entity_poly.entity_id
_entity_poly.type
_entity_poly.pdbx_seq_one_letter_code
_entity_poly.pdbx_strand_id
1 'polypeptide(L)'
;ILFGKLANIKGTKFALMLSLLIYCGVAVIAAGFAPLELETDVAADDSGHDFTFEWDEDLQQYNMTTLYDRGYEGWIGESSAGDDEFRDAFEGNFPTPDYSTESAGASTIGTGVLVCLFILILLGLLGGAMVYIQGMELGFKGALLIILVVLVGLVGASILADKAAEAEADNKFITPDDATAIVAAFDEAEDHRFSILFVGGPEDQASEVGNQHPTIVDQGGPVDGYADFMRSNLWAPMGITVSLQWIILGLFVGVAMGAAGAQARSMFSMLIPETRTSEFFGFFGFLGKSAAMIGTFLYGITSGLFDSRVAILTITIVILLGTYLTSRVDLEEGIRVAAEEDRIARAKGVAQPSGSTGEPAE
;
A
#
# COMPACT_ATOMS: atom_id res chain seq x y z
N ILE A 1 -3.27 -6.35 -19.71
CA ILE A 1 -2.91 -6.81 -21.08
C ILE A 1 -2.65 -8.30 -21.13
N LEU A 2 -1.69 -8.83 -20.35
CA LEU A 2 -1.40 -10.27 -20.30
C LEU A 2 -2.64 -11.12 -20.02
N PHE A 3 -3.40 -10.76 -18.97
CA PHE A 3 -4.66 -11.42 -18.62
C PHE A 3 -5.76 -11.26 -19.67
N GLY A 4 -5.78 -10.18 -20.45
CA GLY A 4 -6.73 -10.01 -21.55
C GLY A 4 -6.42 -10.96 -22.72
N LYS A 5 -5.14 -11.12 -23.08
CA LYS A 5 -4.73 -12.13 -24.05
C LYS A 5 -5.02 -13.55 -23.56
N LEU A 6 -4.77 -13.80 -22.28
CA LEU A 6 -5.07 -15.08 -21.66
C LEU A 6 -6.58 -15.38 -21.69
N ALA A 7 -7.42 -14.38 -21.42
CA ALA A 7 -8.87 -14.50 -21.50
C ALA A 7 -9.34 -14.84 -22.91
N ASN A 8 -8.75 -14.24 -23.95
CA ASN A 8 -9.08 -14.57 -25.34
C ASN A 8 -8.71 -16.00 -25.73
N ILE A 9 -7.68 -16.59 -25.12
CA ILE A 9 -7.20 -17.95 -25.45
C ILE A 9 -7.90 -19.02 -24.61
N LYS A 10 -8.04 -18.81 -23.30
CA LYS A 10 -8.51 -19.81 -22.33
C LYS A 10 -9.88 -19.46 -21.69
N GLY A 11 -10.47 -18.34 -22.07
CA GLY A 11 -11.74 -17.84 -21.53
C GLY A 11 -11.56 -16.89 -20.34
N THR A 12 -12.48 -15.94 -20.23
CA THR A 12 -12.56 -14.91 -19.18
C THR A 12 -12.63 -15.52 -17.77
N LYS A 13 -13.37 -16.63 -17.62
CA LYS A 13 -13.46 -17.36 -16.34
C LYS A 13 -12.10 -17.90 -15.88
N PHE A 14 -11.32 -18.49 -16.78
CA PHE A 14 -9.98 -19.00 -16.45
C PHE A 14 -9.03 -17.86 -16.06
N ALA A 15 -9.04 -16.76 -16.82
CA ALA A 15 -8.22 -15.60 -16.53
C ALA A 15 -8.57 -14.96 -15.17
N LEU A 16 -9.86 -14.87 -14.83
CA LEU A 16 -10.32 -14.40 -13.53
C LEU A 16 -9.85 -15.32 -12.39
N MET A 17 -10.05 -16.63 -12.52
CA MET A 17 -9.64 -17.61 -11.50
C MET A 17 -8.13 -17.59 -11.24
N LEU A 18 -7.33 -17.51 -12.30
CA LEU A 18 -5.87 -17.39 -12.17
C LEU A 18 -5.47 -16.11 -11.44
N SER A 19 -6.13 -14.99 -11.76
CA SER A 19 -5.86 -13.69 -11.11
C SER A 19 -6.17 -13.73 -9.62
N LEU A 20 -7.29 -14.35 -9.23
CA LEU A 20 -7.68 -14.52 -7.83
C LEU A 20 -6.71 -15.45 -7.08
N LEU A 21 -6.25 -16.53 -7.74
CA LEU A 21 -5.26 -17.43 -7.14
C LEU A 21 -3.91 -16.74 -6.93
N ILE A 22 -3.46 -15.95 -7.90
CA ILE A 22 -2.26 -15.11 -7.74
C ILE A 22 -2.46 -14.13 -6.58
N TYR A 23 -3.62 -13.49 -6.48
CA TYR A 23 -3.93 -12.60 -5.35
C TYR A 23 -3.80 -13.35 -4.02
N CYS A 24 -4.36 -14.56 -3.89
CA CYS A 24 -4.22 -15.36 -2.68
C CYS A 24 -2.76 -15.69 -2.36
N GLY A 25 -1.97 -16.07 -3.36
CA GLY A 25 -0.53 -16.33 -3.17
C GLY A 25 0.21 -15.10 -2.66
N VAL A 26 -0.08 -13.93 -3.25
CA VAL A 26 0.49 -12.65 -2.83
C VAL A 26 0.07 -12.27 -1.41
N ALA A 27 -1.20 -12.48 -1.05
CA ALA A 27 -1.71 -12.19 0.29
C ALA A 27 -1.09 -13.12 1.35
N VAL A 28 -0.84 -14.39 1.02
CA VAL A 28 -0.11 -15.32 1.90
C VAL A 28 1.34 -14.87 2.07
N ILE A 29 2.04 -14.51 0.99
CA ILE A 29 3.40 -13.95 1.07
C ILE A 29 3.41 -12.67 1.91
N ALA A 30 2.40 -11.82 1.77
CA ALA A 30 2.26 -10.58 2.54
C ALA A 30 2.05 -10.84 4.04
N ALA A 31 1.37 -11.92 4.43
CA ALA A 31 1.25 -12.29 5.84
C ALA A 31 2.60 -12.70 6.46
N GLY A 32 3.52 -13.20 5.63
CA GLY A 32 4.91 -13.49 5.99
C GLY A 32 5.86 -12.29 5.83
N PHE A 33 5.33 -11.08 5.64
CA PHE A 33 6.12 -9.87 5.61
C PHE A 33 6.62 -9.56 7.02
N ALA A 34 7.90 -9.72 7.24
CA ALA A 34 8.57 -9.38 8.49
C ALA A 34 9.73 -8.45 8.12
N PRO A 35 9.71 -7.20 8.59
CA PRO A 35 10.89 -6.35 8.55
C PRO A 35 12.11 -7.11 9.11
N LEU A 36 13.28 -6.85 8.53
CA LEU A 36 14.52 -7.44 9.01
C LEU A 36 14.86 -6.87 10.40
N GLU A 37 15.63 -7.61 11.18
CA GLU A 37 16.24 -7.06 12.39
C GLU A 37 17.07 -5.84 12.02
N LEU A 38 17.03 -4.82 12.87
CA LEU A 38 17.80 -3.60 12.67
C LEU A 38 19.25 -3.87 13.03
N GLU A 39 20.17 -3.45 12.16
CA GLU A 39 21.60 -3.58 12.39
C GLU A 39 22.05 -2.43 13.30
N THR A 40 22.95 -2.72 14.24
CA THR A 40 23.46 -1.74 15.21
C THR A 40 24.85 -1.23 14.84
N ASP A 41 25.55 -1.93 13.93
CA ASP A 41 26.90 -1.62 13.46
C ASP A 41 26.90 -0.95 12.07
N VAL A 42 26.00 0.02 11.89
CA VAL A 42 25.78 0.72 10.62
C VAL A 42 25.88 2.24 10.78
N ALA A 43 26.11 2.93 9.67
CA ALA A 43 26.10 4.39 9.64
C ALA A 43 24.70 4.94 9.97
N ALA A 44 24.62 6.14 10.53
CA ALA A 44 23.36 6.76 10.95
C ALA A 44 22.33 6.84 9.80
N ASP A 45 22.78 7.15 8.59
CA ASP A 45 21.94 7.24 7.38
C ASP A 45 21.32 5.89 6.94
N ASP A 46 21.95 4.77 7.32
CA ASP A 46 21.56 3.41 6.91
C ASP A 46 20.92 2.61 8.07
N SER A 47 20.72 3.22 9.24
CA SER A 47 20.30 2.53 10.47
C SER A 47 18.93 1.86 10.38
N GLY A 48 18.00 2.46 9.63
CA GLY A 48 16.60 2.05 9.59
C GLY A 48 15.85 2.19 10.92
N HIS A 49 16.48 2.75 11.96
CA HIS A 49 15.86 3.00 13.26
C HIS A 49 14.99 4.26 13.22
N ASP A 50 13.91 4.27 13.99
CA ASP A 50 13.02 5.42 14.14
C ASP A 50 13.74 6.68 14.64
N PHE A 51 14.58 6.53 15.66
CA PHE A 51 15.42 7.58 16.24
C PHE A 51 16.89 7.17 16.19
N THR A 52 17.72 7.98 15.54
CA THR A 52 19.17 7.75 15.46
C THR A 52 19.89 8.96 16.01
N PHE A 53 20.84 8.74 16.93
CA PHE A 53 21.65 9.77 17.55
C PHE A 53 23.10 9.63 17.07
N GLU A 54 23.53 10.53 16.20
CA GLU A 54 24.89 10.53 15.65
C GLU A 54 25.79 11.49 16.42
N TRP A 55 26.97 11.02 16.83
CA TRP A 55 27.94 11.86 17.55
C TRP A 55 28.61 12.90 16.64
N ASP A 56 28.47 14.18 17.01
CA ASP A 56 29.20 15.28 16.40
C ASP A 56 30.49 15.57 17.21
N GLU A 57 31.65 15.28 16.62
CA GLU A 57 32.95 15.51 17.26
C GLU A 57 33.26 16.99 17.52
N ASP A 58 32.75 17.91 16.70
CA ASP A 58 33.02 19.34 16.79
C ASP A 58 32.18 19.99 17.90
N LEU A 59 30.91 19.58 18.01
CA LEU A 59 29.95 20.11 18.99
C LEU A 59 29.97 19.34 20.32
N GLN A 60 30.56 18.14 20.36
CA GLN A 60 30.55 17.23 21.51
C GLN A 60 29.12 16.93 21.99
N GLN A 61 28.21 16.77 21.03
CA GLN A 61 26.78 16.54 21.22
C GLN A 61 26.31 15.48 20.24
N TYR A 62 25.18 14.84 20.54
CA TYR A 62 24.55 13.91 19.60
C TYR A 62 23.51 14.67 18.77
N ASN A 63 23.58 14.52 17.45
CA ASN A 63 22.56 15.00 16.52
C ASN A 63 21.49 13.92 16.34
N MET A 64 20.24 14.24 16.67
CA MET A 64 19.12 13.33 16.50
C MET A 64 18.55 13.43 15.10
N THR A 65 18.67 12.35 14.34
CA THR A 65 17.95 12.12 13.10
C THR A 65 16.78 11.18 13.34
N THR A 66 15.73 11.36 12.56
CA THR A 66 14.49 10.58 12.64
C THR A 66 14.29 9.89 11.31
N LEU A 67 13.72 8.68 11.30
CA LEU A 67 13.40 7.99 10.06
C LEU A 67 12.52 8.88 9.15
N TYR A 68 12.92 9.02 7.88
CA TYR A 68 12.28 9.89 6.88
C TYR A 68 12.32 11.40 7.17
N ASP A 69 13.27 11.87 7.98
CA ASP A 69 13.49 13.30 8.29
C ASP A 69 12.24 14.01 8.88
N ARG A 70 11.33 13.22 9.46
CA ARG A 70 10.08 13.74 10.01
C ARG A 70 10.26 14.12 11.48
N GLY A 71 9.97 15.37 11.84
CA GLY A 71 9.96 15.82 13.24
C GLY A 71 9.22 14.85 14.17
N TYR A 72 9.83 14.53 15.31
CA TYR A 72 9.32 13.51 16.25
C TYR A 72 8.07 13.97 17.04
N GLU A 73 7.74 15.27 16.99
CA GLU A 73 6.58 15.90 17.64
C GLU A 73 5.21 15.31 17.23
N GLY A 74 5.18 14.50 16.16
CA GLY A 74 4.00 13.78 15.71
C GLY A 74 4.13 12.25 15.72
N TRP A 75 5.22 11.73 16.26
CA TRP A 75 5.47 10.29 16.39
C TRP A 75 4.92 9.73 17.70
N ILE A 76 5.18 10.45 18.79
CA ILE A 76 4.79 10.08 20.15
C ILE A 76 3.44 10.74 20.45
N GLY A 77 2.41 9.93 20.72
CA GLY A 77 1.10 10.48 21.04
C GLY A 77 1.07 11.11 22.43
N GLU A 78 0.79 12.41 22.52
CA GLU A 78 0.71 13.15 23.80
C GLU A 78 -0.28 12.55 24.82
N SER A 79 -1.32 11.85 24.33
CA SER A 79 -2.34 11.19 25.16
C SER A 79 -2.60 9.72 24.77
N SER A 80 -1.68 9.12 24.02
CA SER A 80 -1.81 7.74 23.56
C SER A 80 -1.32 6.77 24.63
N ALA A 81 -2.23 5.97 25.19
CA ALA A 81 -1.90 5.00 26.24
C ALA A 81 -0.84 3.95 25.82
N GLY A 82 -0.70 3.68 24.51
CA GLY A 82 0.32 2.75 23.99
C GLY A 82 1.71 3.38 23.86
N ASP A 83 1.83 4.70 23.99
CA ASP A 83 3.10 5.41 23.91
C ASP A 83 3.54 5.93 25.30
N ASP A 84 2.79 5.61 26.37
CA ASP A 84 3.03 6.12 27.73
C ASP A 84 4.41 5.72 28.27
N GLU A 85 4.77 4.43 28.14
CA GLU A 85 6.05 3.90 28.64
C GLU A 85 7.25 4.53 27.93
N PHE A 86 7.18 4.64 26.60
CA PHE A 86 8.21 5.31 25.81
C PHE A 86 8.33 6.80 26.16
N ARG A 87 7.20 7.48 26.25
CA ARG A 87 7.16 8.93 26.55
C ARG A 87 7.74 9.23 27.91
N ASP A 88 7.32 8.47 28.92
CA ASP A 88 7.73 8.71 30.30
C ASP A 88 9.23 8.37 30.52
N ALA A 89 9.77 7.40 29.76
CA ALA A 89 11.17 6.99 29.87
C ALA A 89 12.14 7.81 29.00
N PHE A 90 11.76 8.18 27.78
CA PHE A 90 12.70 8.71 26.78
C PHE A 90 12.43 10.16 26.36
N GLU A 91 11.17 10.58 26.21
CA GLU A 91 10.82 11.90 25.63
C GLU A 91 11.39 13.07 26.46
N GLY A 92 11.52 12.90 27.78
CA GLY A 92 12.08 13.92 28.66
C GLY A 92 13.55 14.29 28.37
N ASN A 93 14.30 13.41 27.68
CA ASN A 93 15.70 13.59 27.32
C ASN A 93 15.89 13.96 25.84
N PHE A 94 14.80 14.09 25.08
CA PHE A 94 14.87 14.49 23.67
C PHE A 94 15.08 16.01 23.57
N PRO A 95 15.55 16.53 22.42
CA PRO A 95 15.64 17.98 22.20
C PRO A 95 14.30 18.64 22.47
N THR A 96 14.24 19.92 22.81
CA THR A 96 12.93 20.58 22.93
C THR A 96 12.31 20.76 21.54
N PRO A 97 11.04 20.37 21.33
CA PRO A 97 10.31 20.62 20.09
C PRO A 97 10.40 22.10 19.68
N ASP A 98 10.91 22.41 18.48
CA ASP A 98 10.83 23.76 17.95
C ASP A 98 9.50 23.98 17.21
N TYR A 99 8.48 24.36 17.98
CA TYR A 99 7.21 24.82 17.42
C TYR A 99 7.30 26.20 16.76
N SER A 100 8.50 26.80 16.63
CA SER A 100 8.67 28.08 15.95
C SER A 100 8.39 27.90 14.46
N THR A 101 7.16 28.22 14.08
CA THR A 101 6.80 28.38 12.67
C THR A 101 7.43 29.68 12.15
N GLU A 102 8.75 29.76 11.96
CA GLU A 102 9.32 30.75 11.03
C GLU A 102 9.02 30.34 9.59
N SER A 103 7.74 30.40 9.26
CA SER A 103 7.17 30.39 7.92
C SER A 103 7.41 29.14 7.07
N ALA A 104 6.88 28.00 7.53
CA ALA A 104 6.02 27.23 6.64
C ALA A 104 4.88 28.17 6.17
N GLY A 105 5.15 28.93 5.11
CA GLY A 105 4.35 30.07 4.68
C GLY A 105 2.88 29.69 4.68
N ALA A 106 2.06 30.46 5.40
CA ALA A 106 0.64 30.19 5.63
C ALA A 106 0.05 29.46 4.43
N SER A 107 -0.29 28.18 4.58
CA SER A 107 -0.90 27.39 3.51
C SER A 107 -2.23 28.03 3.17
N THR A 108 -2.19 29.01 2.27
CA THR A 108 -3.37 29.72 1.85
C THR A 108 -4.24 28.73 1.11
N ILE A 109 -5.57 28.87 1.23
CA ILE A 109 -6.53 28.15 0.38
C ILE A 109 -6.11 28.26 -1.09
N GLY A 110 -5.47 29.37 -1.49
CA GLY A 110 -4.88 29.56 -2.82
C GLY A 110 -3.80 28.53 -3.18
N THR A 111 -2.83 28.28 -2.29
CA THR A 111 -1.79 27.25 -2.49
C THR A 111 -2.42 25.86 -2.57
N GLY A 112 -3.35 25.53 -1.66
CA GLY A 112 -4.04 24.23 -1.67
C GLY A 112 -4.85 24.00 -2.97
N VAL A 113 -5.58 25.02 -3.43
CA VAL A 113 -6.32 24.96 -4.71
C VAL A 113 -5.38 24.84 -5.90
N LEU A 114 -4.24 25.54 -5.91
CA LEU A 114 -3.23 25.43 -6.97
C LEU A 114 -2.62 24.03 -7.03
N VAL A 115 -2.32 23.41 -5.89
CA VAL A 115 -1.83 22.02 -5.82
C VAL A 115 -2.89 21.05 -6.36
N CYS A 116 -4.15 21.21 -5.96
CA CYS A 116 -5.25 20.39 -6.51
C CYS A 116 -5.40 20.56 -8.03
N LEU A 117 -5.35 21.79 -8.55
CA LEU A 117 -5.40 22.05 -9.99
C LEU A 117 -4.20 21.46 -10.72
N PHE A 118 -3.01 21.55 -10.13
CA PHE A 118 -1.80 20.96 -10.68
C PHE A 118 -1.92 19.44 -10.76
N ILE A 119 -2.37 18.77 -9.70
CA ILE A 119 -2.62 17.32 -9.69
C ILE A 119 -3.65 16.94 -10.77
N LEU A 120 -4.74 17.69 -10.91
CA LEU A 120 -5.75 17.44 -11.94
C LEU A 120 -5.20 17.59 -13.36
N ILE A 121 -4.39 18.62 -13.62
CA ILE A 121 -3.73 18.81 -14.91
C ILE A 121 -2.75 17.67 -15.18
N LEU A 122 -1.95 17.29 -14.19
CA LEU A 122 -0.97 16.21 -14.33
C LEU A 122 -1.64 14.86 -14.59
N LEU A 123 -2.70 14.52 -13.85
CA LEU A 123 -3.54 13.34 -14.09
C LEU A 123 -4.21 13.39 -15.46
N GLY A 124 -4.69 14.57 -15.88
CA GLY A 124 -5.28 14.77 -17.20
C GLY A 124 -4.29 14.58 -18.34
N LEU A 125 -3.06 15.07 -18.20
CA LEU A 125 -1.98 14.89 -19.17
C LEU A 125 -1.53 13.43 -19.25
N LEU A 126 -1.32 12.78 -18.09
CA LEU A 126 -0.98 11.35 -18.02
C LEU A 126 -2.11 10.50 -18.63
N GLY A 127 -3.36 10.77 -18.26
CA GLY A 127 -4.55 10.11 -18.80
C GLY A 127 -4.69 10.32 -20.30
N GLY A 128 -4.54 11.56 -20.77
CA GLY A 128 -4.58 11.92 -22.18
C GLY A 128 -3.49 11.25 -23.00
N ALA A 129 -2.26 11.21 -22.49
CA ALA A 129 -1.15 10.49 -23.12
C ALA A 129 -1.43 8.99 -23.23
N MET A 130 -2.00 8.37 -22.19
CA MET A 130 -2.39 6.96 -22.24
C MET A 130 -3.44 6.68 -23.31
N VAL A 131 -4.51 7.49 -23.37
CA VAL A 131 -5.57 7.36 -24.37
C VAL A 131 -5.01 7.56 -25.79
N TYR A 132 -4.15 8.56 -25.97
CA TYR A 132 -3.50 8.82 -27.25
C TYR A 132 -2.63 7.63 -27.71
N ILE A 133 -1.81 7.07 -26.82
CA ILE A 133 -0.96 5.91 -27.13
C ILE A 133 -1.80 4.66 -27.43
N GLN A 134 -2.92 4.47 -26.74
CA GLN A 134 -3.86 3.38 -27.05
C GLN A 134 -4.49 3.56 -28.43
N GLY A 135 -4.80 4.79 -28.83
CA GLY A 135 -5.34 5.13 -30.15
C GLY A 135 -4.37 4.90 -31.32
N MET A 136 -3.07 4.75 -31.06
CA MET A 136 -2.06 4.47 -32.07
C MET A 136 -1.97 2.98 -32.47
N GLU A 137 -2.81 2.10 -31.91
CA GLU A 137 -2.88 0.65 -32.19
C GLU A 137 -1.51 -0.08 -32.16
N LEU A 138 -0.53 0.45 -31.42
CA LEU A 138 0.84 -0.05 -31.36
C LEU A 138 1.00 -1.41 -30.67
N GLY A 139 -0.10 -2.05 -30.27
CA GLY A 139 -0.12 -3.36 -29.61
C GLY A 139 0.80 -3.38 -28.38
N PHE A 140 1.79 -4.30 -28.39
CA PHE A 140 2.75 -4.45 -27.29
C PHE A 140 3.68 -3.23 -27.12
N LYS A 141 4.04 -2.55 -28.21
CA LYS A 141 4.89 -1.35 -28.15
C LYS A 141 4.17 -0.19 -27.46
N GLY A 142 2.86 -0.07 -27.67
CA GLY A 142 2.03 0.95 -27.01
C GLY A 142 1.94 0.73 -25.51
N ALA A 143 1.82 -0.53 -25.08
CA ALA A 143 1.86 -0.88 -23.66
C ALA A 143 3.18 -0.50 -22.98
N LEU A 144 4.30 -0.75 -23.65
CA LEU A 144 5.63 -0.44 -23.15
C LEU A 144 5.85 1.08 -23.05
N LEU A 145 5.34 1.83 -24.04
CA LEU A 145 5.30 3.29 -24.02
C LEU A 145 4.48 3.84 -22.85
N ILE A 146 3.32 3.27 -22.56
CA ILE A 146 2.50 3.68 -21.40
C ILE A 146 3.27 3.49 -20.10
N ILE A 147 3.92 2.33 -19.92
CA ILE A 147 4.74 2.07 -18.72
C ILE A 147 5.86 3.11 -18.61
N LEU A 148 6.54 3.41 -19.73
CA LEU A 148 7.61 4.41 -19.75
C LEU A 148 7.11 5.81 -19.39
N VAL A 149 5.95 6.24 -19.91
CA VAL A 149 5.34 7.54 -19.57
C VAL A 149 4.99 7.61 -18.08
N VAL A 150 4.44 6.53 -17.51
CA VAL A 150 4.13 6.48 -16.07
C VAL A 150 5.41 6.53 -15.22
N LEU A 151 6.45 5.79 -15.60
CA LEU A 151 7.74 5.82 -14.90
C LEU A 151 8.38 7.20 -14.93
N VAL A 152 8.37 7.87 -16.09
CA VAL A 152 8.88 9.26 -16.22
C VAL A 152 8.06 10.22 -15.36
N GLY A 153 6.73 10.06 -15.31
CA GLY A 153 5.86 10.85 -14.44
C GLY A 153 6.18 10.64 -12.95
N LEU A 154 6.45 9.40 -12.54
CA LEU A 154 6.80 9.06 -11.16
C LEU A 154 8.16 9.64 -10.76
N VAL A 155 9.18 9.49 -11.62
CA VAL A 155 10.51 10.09 -11.39
C VAL A 155 10.43 11.63 -11.36
N GLY A 156 9.66 12.22 -12.28
CA GLY A 156 9.45 13.67 -12.31
C GLY A 156 8.76 14.19 -11.05
N ALA A 157 7.78 13.45 -10.51
CA ALA A 157 7.13 13.78 -9.24
C ALA A 157 8.10 13.63 -8.05
N SER A 158 8.93 12.59 -8.01
CA SER A 158 9.94 12.38 -6.97
C SER A 158 10.94 13.54 -6.92
N ILE A 159 11.49 13.96 -8.06
CA ILE A 159 12.45 15.07 -8.13
C ILE A 159 11.81 16.39 -7.69
N LEU A 160 10.52 16.60 -7.97
CA LEU A 160 9.80 17.78 -7.51
C LEU A 160 9.53 17.75 -6.00
N ALA A 161 9.32 16.56 -5.44
CA ALA A 161 9.14 16.37 -4.00
C ALA A 161 10.46 16.60 -3.25
N ASP A 162 11.58 16.05 -3.71
CA ASP A 162 12.90 16.22 -3.08
C ASP A 162 13.29 17.70 -3.00
N LYS A 163 13.04 18.47 -4.06
CA LYS A 163 13.31 19.92 -4.10
C LYS A 163 12.46 20.76 -3.14
N ALA A 164 11.35 20.22 -2.65
CA ALA A 164 10.51 20.91 -1.69
C ALA A 164 10.93 20.63 -0.24
N ALA A 165 11.80 19.64 0.00
CA ALA A 165 12.21 19.19 1.33
C ALA A 165 13.48 19.88 1.88
N GLU A 166 14.18 20.71 1.09
CA GLU A 166 15.43 21.38 1.53
C GLU A 166 15.21 22.57 2.52
N ALA A 167 14.15 22.57 3.33
CA ALA A 167 13.88 23.65 4.28
C ALA A 167 13.97 23.17 5.73
N GLU A 168 14.97 23.75 6.41
CA GLU A 168 15.19 23.86 7.86
C GLU A 168 15.93 22.72 8.57
N ALA A 169 17.20 23.01 8.86
CA ALA A 169 17.97 22.36 9.92
C ALA A 169 17.42 22.83 11.27
N ASP A 170 16.48 22.07 11.80
CA ASP A 170 16.06 22.16 13.18
C ASP A 170 17.21 21.70 14.11
N ASN A 171 17.42 22.38 15.23
CA ASN A 171 18.54 22.10 16.14
C ASN A 171 18.21 20.90 17.02
N LYS A 172 18.38 19.69 16.48
CA LYS A 172 18.03 18.42 17.12
C LYS A 172 19.18 17.83 17.96
N PHE A 173 19.91 18.66 18.72
CA PHE A 173 21.05 18.17 19.49
C PHE A 173 20.66 17.77 20.92
N ILE A 174 21.20 16.65 21.41
CA ILE A 174 21.13 16.24 22.83
C ILE A 174 22.52 16.22 23.46
N THR A 175 22.58 16.39 24.78
CA THR A 175 23.85 16.34 25.50
C THR A 175 24.28 14.88 25.78
N PRO A 176 25.57 14.63 26.06
CA PRO A 176 26.03 13.30 26.45
C PRO A 176 25.37 12.77 27.74
N ASP A 177 24.99 13.67 28.67
CA ASP A 177 24.31 13.31 29.91
C ASP A 177 22.88 12.83 29.62
N ASP A 178 22.17 13.50 28.69
CA ASP A 178 20.85 13.09 28.23
C ASP A 178 20.91 11.75 27.48
N ALA A 179 21.93 11.56 26.64
CA ALA A 179 22.18 10.28 25.96
C ALA A 179 22.41 9.14 26.97
N THR A 180 23.21 9.38 28.03
CA THR A 180 23.43 8.40 29.10
C THR A 180 22.12 8.05 29.83
N ALA A 181 21.25 9.05 30.06
CA ALA A 181 19.95 8.85 30.69
C ALA A 181 19.01 8.00 29.81
N ILE A 182 19.03 8.21 28.49
CA ILE A 182 18.28 7.39 27.52
C ILE A 182 18.77 5.94 27.55
N VAL A 183 20.08 5.71 27.45
CA VAL A 183 20.66 4.36 27.46
C VAL A 183 20.40 3.64 28.79
N ALA A 184 20.42 4.36 29.92
CA ALA A 184 20.10 3.79 31.22
C ALA A 184 18.63 3.34 31.33
N ALA A 185 17.72 3.92 30.54
CA ALA A 185 16.31 3.60 30.54
C ALA A 185 15.93 2.43 29.60
N PHE A 186 16.85 1.95 28.75
CA PHE A 186 16.61 0.83 27.83
C PHE A 186 16.09 -0.42 28.55
N ASP A 187 16.72 -0.79 29.68
CA ASP A 187 16.32 -1.96 30.47
C ASP A 187 15.03 -1.75 31.31
N GLU A 188 14.52 -0.51 31.39
CA GLU A 188 13.36 -0.16 32.23
C GLU A 188 12.07 0.01 31.42
N ALA A 189 12.18 0.32 30.13
CA ALA A 189 11.07 0.66 29.25
C ALA A 189 11.16 -0.12 27.93
N GLU A 190 10.82 -1.41 27.97
CA GLU A 190 10.91 -2.31 26.80
C GLU A 190 9.55 -2.43 26.05
N ASP A 191 8.41 -2.08 26.67
CA ASP A 191 7.08 -2.26 26.06
C ASP A 191 6.64 -1.04 25.23
N HIS A 192 7.39 -0.77 24.16
CA HIS A 192 7.05 0.27 23.19
C HIS A 192 7.18 -0.18 21.73
N ARG A 193 6.68 0.65 20.82
CA ARG A 193 6.67 0.38 19.37
C ARG A 193 7.82 0.99 18.59
N PHE A 194 8.68 1.79 19.22
CA PHE A 194 9.75 2.55 18.56
C PHE A 194 11.12 1.87 18.69
N SER A 195 12.12 2.36 17.94
CA SER A 195 13.51 1.93 18.04
C SER A 195 14.49 3.11 18.16
N ILE A 196 15.54 2.97 18.97
CA ILE A 196 16.58 3.98 19.19
C ILE A 196 17.96 3.39 18.85
N LEU A 197 18.83 4.16 18.19
CA LEU A 197 20.23 3.80 17.95
C LEU A 197 21.16 4.98 18.25
N PHE A 198 22.29 4.70 18.90
CA PHE A 198 23.42 5.63 19.03
C PHE A 198 24.58 5.21 18.13
N VAL A 199 25.12 6.17 17.36
CA VAL A 199 26.23 5.98 16.44
C VAL A 199 27.37 6.91 16.85
N GLY A 200 28.52 6.33 17.22
CA GLY A 200 29.69 7.04 17.69
C GLY A 200 29.58 7.61 19.12
N GLY A 201 30.64 8.29 19.55
CA GLY A 201 30.70 8.93 20.86
C GLY A 201 30.79 7.95 22.05
N PRO A 202 30.46 8.42 23.28
CA PRO A 202 30.52 7.61 24.50
C PRO A 202 29.58 6.40 24.52
N GLU A 203 28.41 6.50 23.89
CA GLU A 203 27.35 5.49 23.87
C GLU A 203 27.27 4.74 22.53
N ASP A 204 28.40 4.59 21.83
CA ASP A 204 28.45 3.93 20.51
C ASP A 204 27.83 2.52 20.52
N GLN A 205 26.98 2.24 19.53
CA GLN A 205 26.24 0.98 19.36
C GLN A 205 25.21 0.67 20.44
N ALA A 206 24.92 1.60 21.35
CA ALA A 206 23.78 1.47 22.25
C ALA A 206 22.49 1.54 21.41
N SER A 207 21.63 0.53 21.53
CA SER A 207 20.38 0.46 20.78
C SER A 207 19.28 -0.17 21.60
N GLU A 208 18.05 0.29 21.39
CA GLU A 208 16.84 -0.29 21.99
C GLU A 208 15.79 -0.49 20.91
N VAL A 209 15.13 -1.65 20.92
CA VAL A 209 14.03 -1.97 20.01
C VAL A 209 12.89 -2.50 20.85
N GLY A 210 11.85 -1.70 21.02
CA GLY A 210 10.77 -2.08 21.90
C GLY A 210 10.03 -3.33 21.41
N ASN A 211 9.46 -4.07 22.35
CA ASN A 211 8.82 -5.37 22.11
C ASN A 211 7.63 -5.31 21.14
N GLN A 212 7.01 -4.15 20.97
CA GLN A 212 5.90 -3.93 20.02
C GLN A 212 6.37 -3.44 18.65
N HIS A 213 7.68 -3.24 18.44
CA HIS A 213 8.22 -2.73 17.20
C HIS A 213 8.00 -3.74 16.04
N PRO A 214 7.63 -3.29 14.82
CA PRO A 214 7.30 -4.19 13.71
C PRO A 214 8.41 -5.16 13.26
N THR A 215 9.66 -4.92 13.62
CA THR A 215 10.81 -5.81 13.33
C THR A 215 10.87 -7.01 14.28
N ILE A 216 10.22 -6.94 15.44
CA ILE A 216 10.06 -8.07 16.36
C ILE A 216 8.99 -8.99 15.80
N VAL A 217 9.41 -10.18 15.35
CA VAL A 217 8.54 -11.12 14.63
C VAL A 217 7.74 -12.00 15.60
N ASP A 218 8.28 -12.33 16.76
CA ASP A 218 7.66 -13.19 17.76
C ASP A 218 6.89 -12.34 18.79
N GLN A 219 5.65 -11.99 18.46
CA GLN A 219 4.75 -11.24 19.34
C GLN A 219 3.68 -12.17 19.98
N GLY A 220 3.91 -13.49 19.94
CA GLY A 220 2.97 -14.50 20.44
C GLY A 220 1.75 -14.74 19.53
N GLY A 221 1.80 -14.27 18.29
CA GLY A 221 0.77 -14.44 17.28
C GLY A 221 0.77 -15.84 16.65
N PRO A 222 -0.40 -16.34 16.19
CA PRO A 222 -0.51 -17.68 15.61
C PRO A 222 0.18 -17.83 14.23
N VAL A 223 0.69 -16.74 13.65
CA VAL A 223 1.28 -16.69 12.30
C VAL A 223 2.79 -16.35 12.36
N ASP A 224 3.34 -16.10 13.54
CA ASP A 224 4.68 -15.55 13.73
C ASP A 224 5.76 -16.51 13.23
N GLY A 225 5.59 -17.82 13.46
CA GLY A 225 6.49 -18.84 12.92
C GLY A 225 6.53 -18.91 11.40
N TYR A 226 5.46 -18.51 10.70
CA TYR A 226 5.48 -18.38 9.24
C TYR A 226 6.22 -17.12 8.79
N ALA A 227 6.06 -16.02 9.53
CA ALA A 227 6.77 -14.78 9.27
C ALA A 227 8.28 -14.94 9.47
N ASP A 228 8.72 -15.60 10.54
CA ASP A 228 10.14 -15.88 10.77
C ASP A 228 10.73 -16.81 9.70
N PHE A 229 9.99 -17.86 9.32
CA PHE A 229 10.40 -18.73 8.20
C PHE A 229 10.62 -17.93 6.91
N MET A 230 9.70 -17.04 6.56
CA MET A 230 9.80 -16.20 5.36
C MET A 230 10.96 -15.20 5.47
N ARG A 231 11.19 -14.63 6.65
CA ARG A 231 12.33 -13.76 6.95
C ARG A 231 13.66 -14.45 6.70
N SER A 232 13.89 -15.61 7.33
CA SER A 232 15.19 -16.29 7.25
C SER A 232 15.45 -16.95 5.89
N ASN A 233 14.40 -17.42 5.19
CA ASN A 233 14.57 -18.23 3.97
C ASN A 233 14.33 -17.46 2.67
N LEU A 234 13.55 -16.37 2.71
CA LEU A 234 13.19 -15.61 1.51
C LEU A 234 13.77 -14.20 1.57
N TRP A 235 13.49 -13.44 2.62
CA TRP A 235 13.81 -12.01 2.67
C TRP A 235 15.30 -11.74 2.93
N ALA A 236 15.87 -12.35 3.98
CA ALA A 236 17.27 -12.17 4.37
C ALA A 236 18.27 -12.63 3.30
N PRO A 237 18.14 -13.83 2.68
CA PRO A 237 19.09 -14.27 1.66
C PRO A 237 19.07 -13.44 0.37
N MET A 238 17.94 -12.76 0.09
CA MET A 238 17.81 -11.89 -1.07
C MET A 238 18.19 -10.43 -0.78
N GLY A 239 18.48 -10.07 0.47
CA GLY A 239 18.84 -8.70 0.86
C GLY A 239 17.76 -7.67 0.52
N ILE A 240 16.49 -8.08 0.53
CA ILE A 240 15.37 -7.20 0.12
C ILE A 240 15.01 -6.31 1.31
N THR A 241 15.33 -5.01 1.21
CA THR A 241 14.96 -3.99 2.20
C THR A 241 13.44 -3.87 2.34
N VAL A 242 12.97 -3.42 3.50
CA VAL A 242 11.54 -3.25 3.82
C VAL A 242 10.82 -2.44 2.74
N SER A 243 11.42 -1.33 2.29
CA SER A 243 10.90 -0.49 1.22
C SER A 243 10.70 -1.25 -0.10
N LEU A 244 11.67 -2.07 -0.49
CA LEU A 244 11.58 -2.86 -1.71
C LEU A 244 10.53 -3.97 -1.59
N GLN A 245 10.38 -4.58 -0.41
CA GLN A 245 9.32 -5.57 -0.16
C GLN A 245 7.93 -4.93 -0.35
N TRP A 246 7.69 -3.72 0.15
CA TRP A 246 6.43 -2.97 -0.05
C TRP A 246 6.17 -2.63 -1.52
N ILE A 247 7.20 -2.22 -2.26
CA ILE A 247 7.08 -1.92 -3.70
C ILE A 247 6.69 -3.17 -4.49
N ILE A 248 7.37 -4.30 -4.22
CA ILE A 248 7.09 -5.59 -4.86
C ILE A 248 5.65 -6.02 -4.55
N LEU A 249 5.25 -5.95 -3.28
CA LEU A 249 3.90 -6.30 -2.84
C LEU A 249 2.84 -5.43 -3.54
N GLY A 250 3.01 -4.11 -3.51
CA GLY A 250 2.11 -3.16 -4.16
C GLY A 250 1.98 -3.40 -5.66
N LEU A 251 3.08 -3.74 -6.34
CA LEU A 251 3.07 -4.11 -7.74
C LEU A 251 2.22 -5.37 -7.98
N PHE A 252 2.48 -6.45 -7.24
CA PHE A 252 1.75 -7.71 -7.43
C PHE A 252 0.27 -7.61 -7.09
N VAL A 253 -0.06 -6.94 -5.97
CA VAL A 253 -1.45 -6.66 -5.59
C VAL A 253 -2.12 -5.80 -6.65
N GLY A 254 -1.46 -4.75 -7.15
CA GLY A 254 -1.99 -3.90 -8.21
C GLY A 254 -2.28 -4.65 -9.51
N VAL A 255 -1.37 -5.53 -9.93
CA VAL A 255 -1.58 -6.39 -11.11
C VAL A 255 -2.75 -7.35 -10.89
N ALA A 256 -2.80 -8.04 -9.76
CA ALA A 256 -3.84 -9.01 -9.45
C ALA A 256 -5.22 -8.34 -9.31
N MET A 257 -5.31 -7.20 -8.62
CA MET A 257 -6.54 -6.43 -8.44
C MET A 257 -7.04 -5.86 -9.76
N GLY A 258 -6.14 -5.30 -10.58
CA GLY A 258 -6.48 -4.75 -11.90
C GLY A 258 -6.97 -5.83 -12.87
N ALA A 259 -6.31 -6.99 -12.89
CA ALA A 259 -6.71 -8.12 -13.72
C ALA A 259 -8.05 -8.71 -13.26
N ALA A 260 -8.22 -9.00 -11.96
CA ALA A 260 -9.46 -9.52 -11.42
C ALA A 260 -10.64 -8.56 -11.66
N GLY A 261 -10.46 -7.26 -11.41
CA GLY A 261 -11.50 -6.25 -11.61
C GLY A 261 -11.94 -6.12 -13.08
N ALA A 262 -10.98 -6.12 -14.02
CA ALA A 262 -11.30 -6.07 -15.45
C ALA A 262 -12.01 -7.34 -15.95
N GLN A 263 -11.53 -8.52 -15.54
CA GLN A 263 -12.12 -9.80 -15.95
C GLN A 263 -13.51 -10.02 -15.32
N ALA A 264 -13.71 -9.63 -14.05
CA ALA A 264 -15.01 -9.72 -13.40
C ALA A 264 -16.08 -8.89 -14.12
N ARG A 265 -15.76 -7.64 -14.50
CA ARG A 265 -16.67 -6.78 -15.28
C ARG A 265 -16.98 -7.37 -16.65
N SER A 266 -15.97 -7.88 -17.36
CA SER A 266 -16.16 -8.52 -18.66
C SER A 266 -17.01 -9.80 -18.57
N MET A 267 -16.77 -10.64 -17.55
CA MET A 267 -17.56 -11.85 -17.34
C MET A 267 -19.01 -11.49 -16.98
N PHE A 268 -19.20 -10.46 -16.14
CA PHE A 268 -20.53 -9.98 -15.77
C PHE A 268 -21.29 -9.42 -16.98
N SER A 269 -20.65 -8.64 -17.85
CA SER A 269 -21.32 -8.09 -19.05
C SER A 269 -21.79 -9.16 -20.03
N MET A 270 -21.18 -10.35 -20.02
CA MET A 270 -21.62 -11.48 -20.84
C MET A 270 -22.85 -12.21 -20.25
N LEU A 271 -23.07 -12.08 -18.93
CA LEU A 271 -24.13 -12.78 -18.20
C LEU A 271 -25.43 -11.99 -18.08
N ILE A 272 -25.41 -10.70 -18.40
CA ILE A 272 -26.57 -9.81 -18.26
C ILE A 272 -27.34 -9.73 -19.58
N PRO A 273 -28.69 -9.72 -19.53
CA PRO A 273 -29.51 -9.45 -20.71
C PRO A 273 -29.36 -7.99 -21.14
N GLU A 274 -29.20 -7.74 -22.44
CA GLU A 274 -29.04 -6.41 -23.03
C GLU A 274 -30.20 -5.48 -22.65
N THR A 275 -31.41 -6.02 -22.57
CA THR A 275 -32.64 -5.28 -22.27
C THR A 275 -32.73 -4.71 -20.86
N ARG A 276 -31.92 -5.19 -19.90
CA ARG A 276 -31.90 -4.72 -18.51
C ARG A 276 -30.51 -4.35 -18.02
N THR A 277 -29.60 -4.04 -18.94
CA THR A 277 -28.20 -3.72 -18.68
C THR A 277 -28.02 -2.70 -17.54
N SER A 278 -28.78 -1.60 -17.54
CA SER A 278 -28.67 -0.55 -16.51
C SER A 278 -29.10 -1.01 -15.12
N GLU A 279 -30.11 -1.87 -15.01
CA GLU A 279 -30.56 -2.42 -13.72
C GLU A 279 -29.48 -3.32 -13.11
N PHE A 280 -28.96 -4.25 -13.91
CA PHE A 280 -27.92 -5.18 -13.46
C PHE A 280 -26.58 -4.49 -13.16
N PHE A 281 -26.16 -3.49 -13.95
CA PHE A 281 -24.97 -2.70 -13.61
C PHE A 281 -25.17 -1.82 -12.37
N GLY A 282 -26.40 -1.33 -12.13
CA GLY A 282 -26.76 -0.67 -10.87
C GLY A 282 -26.57 -1.60 -9.66
N PHE A 283 -27.07 -2.84 -9.75
CA PHE A 283 -26.85 -3.86 -8.71
C PHE A 283 -25.37 -4.25 -8.55
N PHE A 284 -24.63 -4.41 -9.64
CA PHE A 284 -23.19 -4.69 -9.61
C PHE A 284 -22.41 -3.60 -8.85
N GLY A 285 -22.73 -2.32 -9.11
CA GLY A 285 -22.14 -1.19 -8.39
C GLY A 285 -22.51 -1.18 -6.90
N PHE A 286 -23.76 -1.46 -6.56
CA PHE A 286 -24.21 -1.56 -5.17
C PHE A 286 -23.53 -2.69 -4.41
N LEU A 287 -23.41 -3.88 -5.01
CA LEU A 287 -22.70 -5.02 -4.43
C LEU A 287 -21.22 -4.72 -4.22
N GLY A 288 -20.58 -4.02 -5.17
CA GLY A 288 -19.18 -3.59 -5.03
C GLY A 288 -18.96 -2.67 -3.82
N LYS A 289 -19.84 -1.68 -3.62
CA LYS A 289 -19.77 -0.80 -2.44
C LYS A 289 -20.06 -1.54 -1.14
N SER A 290 -21.02 -2.46 -1.16
CA SER A 290 -21.36 -3.29 0.01
C SER A 290 -20.21 -4.21 0.39
N ALA A 291 -19.55 -4.83 -0.59
CA ALA A 291 -18.37 -5.66 -0.36
C ALA A 291 -17.21 -4.86 0.24
N ALA A 292 -16.99 -3.60 -0.18
CA ALA A 292 -15.99 -2.73 0.43
C ALA A 292 -16.28 -2.47 1.92
N MET A 293 -17.53 -2.18 2.28
CA MET A 293 -17.95 -1.99 3.68
C MET A 293 -17.79 -3.26 4.53
N ILE A 294 -18.15 -4.42 3.98
CA ILE A 294 -17.98 -5.71 4.68
C ILE A 294 -16.50 -6.03 4.86
N GLY A 295 -15.67 -5.78 3.84
CA GLY A 295 -14.22 -6.00 3.89
C GLY A 295 -13.55 -5.16 4.98
N THR A 296 -13.87 -3.88 5.08
CA THR A 296 -13.31 -3.00 6.12
C THR A 296 -13.76 -3.42 7.52
N PHE A 297 -15.03 -3.79 7.69
CA PHE A 297 -15.55 -4.26 8.97
C PHE A 297 -14.89 -5.58 9.41
N LEU A 298 -14.75 -6.53 8.49
CA LEU A 298 -14.06 -7.80 8.75
C LEU A 298 -12.60 -7.58 9.12
N TYR A 299 -11.91 -6.70 8.40
CA TYR A 299 -10.53 -6.33 8.71
C TYR A 299 -10.43 -5.74 10.12
N GLY A 300 -11.26 -4.73 10.44
CA GLY A 300 -11.22 -4.06 11.74
C GLY A 300 -11.54 -4.97 12.93
N ILE A 301 -12.49 -5.90 12.78
CA ILE A 301 -12.74 -6.91 13.82
C ILE A 301 -11.53 -7.82 13.98
N THR A 302 -10.98 -8.30 12.86
CA THR A 302 -9.89 -9.27 12.93
C THR A 302 -8.62 -8.65 13.47
N SER A 303 -8.26 -7.43 13.05
CA SER A 303 -7.09 -6.70 13.55
C SER A 303 -7.26 -6.21 14.99
N GLY A 304 -8.50 -6.10 15.49
CA GLY A 304 -8.77 -5.72 16.88
C GLY A 304 -8.78 -6.91 17.85
N LEU A 305 -9.09 -8.12 17.36
CA LEU A 305 -9.16 -9.34 18.18
C LEU A 305 -7.91 -10.22 18.03
N PHE A 306 -7.20 -10.10 16.91
CA PHE A 306 -6.00 -10.84 16.57
C PHE A 306 -4.95 -9.88 16.02
N ASP A 307 -3.73 -10.41 15.82
CA ASP A 307 -2.65 -9.67 15.19
C ASP A 307 -2.97 -9.26 13.72
N SER A 308 -2.32 -8.19 13.26
CA SER A 308 -2.43 -7.64 11.91
C SER A 308 -2.16 -8.68 10.81
N ARG A 309 -1.27 -9.65 11.05
CA ARG A 309 -0.98 -10.76 10.12
C ARG A 309 -2.20 -11.65 9.91
N VAL A 310 -2.96 -11.93 10.97
CA VAL A 310 -4.20 -12.72 10.91
C VAL A 310 -5.29 -11.97 10.15
N ALA A 311 -5.34 -10.65 10.29
CA ALA A 311 -6.27 -9.81 9.53
C ALA A 311 -6.01 -9.92 8.02
N ILE A 312 -4.74 -9.91 7.58
CA ILE A 312 -4.36 -10.11 6.17
C ILE A 312 -4.76 -11.51 5.67
N LEU A 313 -4.54 -12.57 6.46
CA LEU A 313 -4.94 -13.93 6.09
C LEU A 313 -6.46 -14.09 5.94
N THR A 314 -7.24 -13.35 6.71
CA THR A 314 -8.70 -13.40 6.64
C THR A 314 -9.23 -12.90 5.29
N ILE A 315 -8.55 -11.91 4.68
CA ILE A 315 -8.84 -11.46 3.31
C ILE A 315 -8.64 -12.61 2.32
N THR A 316 -7.59 -13.41 2.50
CA THR A 316 -7.32 -14.59 1.65
C THR A 316 -8.49 -15.59 1.70
N ILE A 317 -9.05 -15.85 2.89
CA ILE A 317 -10.20 -16.74 3.04
C ILE A 317 -11.41 -16.22 2.27
N VAL A 318 -11.70 -14.92 2.34
CA VAL A 318 -12.81 -14.29 1.59
C VAL A 318 -12.59 -14.43 0.08
N ILE A 319 -11.37 -14.20 -0.39
CA ILE A 319 -11.04 -14.35 -1.81
C ILE A 319 -11.18 -15.81 -2.26
N LEU A 320 -10.72 -16.77 -1.46
CA LEU A 320 -10.88 -18.20 -1.75
C LEU A 320 -12.36 -18.61 -1.79
N LEU A 321 -13.18 -18.11 -0.87
CA LEU A 321 -14.62 -18.35 -0.88
C LEU A 321 -15.28 -17.76 -2.13
N GLY A 322 -14.95 -16.52 -2.50
CA GLY A 322 -15.43 -15.90 -3.73
C GLY A 322 -14.97 -16.63 -4.98
N THR A 323 -13.73 -17.13 -4.98
CA THR A 323 -13.15 -17.96 -6.04
C THR A 323 -13.89 -19.29 -6.17
N TYR A 324 -14.20 -19.95 -5.05
CA TYR A 324 -15.01 -21.16 -5.03
C TYR A 324 -16.42 -20.93 -5.59
N LEU A 325 -17.10 -19.87 -5.15
CA LEU A 325 -18.43 -19.52 -5.67
C LEU A 325 -18.39 -19.23 -7.18
N THR A 326 -17.38 -18.50 -7.64
CA THR A 326 -17.18 -18.20 -9.08
C THR A 326 -16.88 -19.46 -9.89
N SER A 327 -16.17 -20.42 -9.31
CA SER A 327 -15.88 -21.69 -9.99
C SER A 327 -17.14 -22.49 -10.33
N ARG A 328 -18.21 -22.34 -9.53
CA ARG A 328 -19.52 -23.00 -9.72
C ARG A 328 -20.39 -22.35 -10.78
N VAL A 329 -20.07 -21.13 -11.24
CA VAL A 329 -20.86 -20.43 -12.25
C VAL A 329 -20.59 -21.03 -13.62
N ASP A 330 -21.64 -21.49 -14.29
CA ASP A 330 -21.58 -21.91 -15.69
C ASP A 330 -21.79 -20.69 -16.59
N LEU A 331 -20.73 -20.30 -17.30
CA LEU A 331 -20.74 -19.10 -18.13
C LEU A 331 -21.56 -19.31 -19.41
N GLU A 332 -21.51 -20.52 -19.98
CA GLU A 332 -22.19 -20.84 -21.24
C GLU A 332 -23.71 -20.86 -21.04
N GLU A 333 -24.15 -21.48 -19.96
CA GLU A 333 -25.56 -21.49 -19.57
C GLU A 333 -26.07 -20.08 -19.22
N GLY A 334 -25.26 -19.29 -18.52
CA GLY A 334 -25.63 -17.91 -18.18
C GLY A 334 -25.82 -17.02 -19.42
N ILE A 335 -24.93 -17.13 -20.42
CA ILE A 335 -25.08 -16.43 -21.70
C ILE A 335 -26.34 -16.89 -22.44
N ARG A 336 -26.62 -18.21 -22.44
CA ARG A 336 -27.81 -18.77 -23.07
C ARG A 336 -29.10 -18.22 -22.45
N VAL A 337 -29.18 -18.18 -21.13
CA VAL A 337 -30.33 -17.65 -20.38
C VAL A 337 -30.50 -16.15 -20.62
N ALA A 338 -29.42 -15.38 -20.62
CA ALA A 338 -29.47 -13.94 -20.92
C ALA A 338 -30.03 -13.67 -22.33
N ALA A 339 -29.56 -14.42 -23.33
CA ALA A 339 -30.06 -14.31 -24.71
C ALA A 339 -31.53 -14.75 -24.85
N GLU A 340 -31.97 -15.76 -24.09
CA GLU A 340 -33.36 -16.20 -24.08
C GLU A 340 -34.29 -15.13 -23.48
N GLU A 341 -33.89 -14.50 -22.37
CA GLU A 341 -34.63 -13.39 -21.75
C GLU A 341 -34.74 -12.19 -22.70
N ASP A 342 -33.67 -11.82 -23.40
CA ASP A 342 -33.71 -10.75 -24.40
C ASP A 342 -34.65 -11.09 -25.56
N ARG A 343 -34.66 -12.34 -26.02
CA ARG A 343 -35.60 -12.79 -27.06
C ARG A 343 -37.05 -12.66 -26.58
N ILE A 344 -37.35 -13.03 -25.34
CA ILE A 344 -38.69 -12.91 -24.75
C ILE A 344 -39.10 -11.44 -24.58
N ALA A 345 -38.19 -10.59 -24.09
CA ALA A 345 -38.45 -9.16 -23.91
C ALA A 345 -38.71 -8.44 -25.24
N ARG A 346 -37.95 -8.79 -26.29
CA ARG A 346 -38.18 -8.30 -27.66
C ARG A 346 -39.51 -8.79 -28.22
N ALA A 347 -39.86 -10.05 -28.01
CA ALA A 347 -41.14 -10.62 -28.45
C ALA A 347 -42.36 -9.98 -27.75
N LYS A 348 -42.20 -9.51 -26.51
CA LYS A 348 -43.24 -8.79 -25.76
C LYS A 348 -43.33 -7.29 -26.09
N GLY A 349 -42.49 -6.78 -27.00
CA GLY A 349 -42.48 -5.37 -27.39
C GLY A 349 -41.96 -4.42 -26.31
N VAL A 350 -41.21 -4.94 -25.33
CA VAL A 350 -40.78 -4.18 -24.14
C VAL A 350 -39.47 -3.41 -24.37
N ALA A 351 -38.71 -3.66 -25.46
CA ALA A 351 -37.42 -3.00 -25.69
C ALA A 351 -37.10 -2.71 -27.18
N GLN A 352 -36.71 -1.46 -27.47
CA GLN A 352 -35.97 -1.06 -28.68
C GLN A 352 -34.45 -1.04 -28.39
N PRO A 353 -33.60 -1.27 -29.41
CA PRO A 353 -32.16 -1.38 -29.19
C PRO A 353 -31.53 -0.04 -28.79
N SER A 354 -30.68 -0.03 -27.77
CA SER A 354 -29.66 1.00 -27.63
C SER A 354 -28.55 0.73 -28.65
N GLY A 355 -28.75 1.23 -29.87
CA GLY A 355 -27.75 1.54 -30.90
C GLY A 355 -26.61 0.54 -31.16
N SER A 356 -26.72 -0.21 -32.28
CA SER A 356 -25.57 -0.51 -33.14
C SER A 356 -26.04 -0.86 -34.57
N THR A 357 -26.43 0.13 -35.36
CA THR A 357 -26.45 0.00 -36.82
C THR A 357 -25.04 0.29 -37.34
N GLY A 358 -24.21 -0.75 -37.40
CA GLY A 358 -23.08 -0.78 -38.32
C GLY A 358 -23.63 -1.10 -39.70
N GLU A 359 -23.76 -0.08 -40.54
CA GLU A 359 -24.07 -0.23 -41.96
C GLU A 359 -22.76 -0.55 -42.70
N PRO A 360 -22.71 -1.55 -43.59
CA PRO A 360 -21.55 -1.75 -44.46
C PRO A 360 -21.59 -0.67 -45.54
N ALA A 361 -20.57 0.17 -45.60
CA ALA A 361 -20.37 1.10 -46.71
C ALA A 361 -20.07 0.31 -47.99
N GLU A 362 -20.90 0.50 -49.02
CA GLU A 362 -20.57 0.24 -50.43
C GLU A 362 -19.47 1.19 -50.94
#